data_AF-A0AA43ES86-F1
#
_entry.id   AF-A0AA43ES86-F1
#
_cell.length_a   1.000
_cell.length_b   1.000
_cell.length_c   1.000
_cell.angle_alpha   90.00
_cell.angle_beta   90.00
_cell.angle_gamma   90.00
#
_symmetry.space_group_name_H-M   'P 1'
#
loop_
_entity.id
_entity.type
_entity.pdbx_description
1 polymer ?
#
loop_
_entity_poly.entity_id
_entity_poly.type
_entity_poly.pdbx_seq_one_letter_code
_entity_poly.pdbx_strand_id
1 'polypeptide(L)' 'MQILRRMLEEGPDGFEGGMSAKKYMTITGASKATATRDLQDLAEKGILVRAGAGRSTHYQIDL' A
#
# COMPACT_ATOMS: atom_id res chain seq x y z
N MET A 1 -2.04 5.33 -10.33
CA MET A 1 -3.47 5.21 -9.94
C MET A 1 -4.10 3.87 -10.35
N GLN A 2 -3.40 2.73 -10.22
CA GLN A 2 -3.96 1.40 -10.55
C GLN A 2 -3.99 0.45 -9.34
N ILE A 3 -3.26 0.79 -8.27
CA ILE A 3 -3.08 -0.09 -7.11
C ILE A 3 -4.30 -0.14 -6.19
N LEU A 4 -5.08 0.95 -6.12
CA LEU A 4 -6.28 0.98 -5.29
C LEU A 4 -7.27 -0.09 -5.72
N ARG A 5 -7.54 -0.18 -7.02
CA ARG A 5 -8.42 -1.21 -7.59
C ARG A 5 -7.90 -2.59 -7.28
N ARG A 6 -6.59 -2.82 -7.42
CA ARG A 6 -5.98 -4.12 -7.12
C ARG A 6 -6.09 -4.47 -5.63
N MET A 7 -5.90 -3.51 -4.74
CA MET A 7 -6.05 -3.72 -3.29
C MET A 7 -7.51 -3.94 -2.88
N LEU A 8 -8.46 -3.30 -3.57
CA LEU A 8 -9.91 -3.53 -3.41
C LEU A 8 -10.35 -4.88 -4.01
N GLU A 9 -9.76 -5.31 -5.13
CA GLU A 9 -10.04 -6.59 -5.80
C GLU A 9 -9.57 -7.80 -4.99
N GLU A 10 -8.57 -7.65 -4.11
CA GLU A 10 -8.19 -8.75 -3.21
C GLU A 10 -9.21 -9.00 -2.08
N GLY A 11 -10.28 -8.19 -1.98
CA GLY A 11 -11.43 -8.47 -1.10
C GLY A 11 -11.15 -8.27 0.40
N PRO A 12 -12.02 -8.76 1.31
CA PRO A 12 -11.83 -8.67 2.76
C PRO A 12 -10.66 -9.50 3.32
N ASP A 13 -10.14 -10.46 2.54
CA ASP A 13 -8.83 -11.11 2.78
C ASP A 13 -7.66 -10.26 2.21
N GLY A 14 -7.99 -9.13 1.58
CA GLY A 14 -7.13 -8.29 0.77
C GLY A 14 -5.99 -7.70 1.56
N PHE A 15 -4.78 -8.12 1.19
CA PHE A 15 -3.53 -7.81 1.87
C PHE A 15 -3.59 -8.08 3.38
N GLU A 16 -3.75 -9.35 3.76
CA GLU A 16 -3.37 -9.82 5.10
C GLU A 16 -1.93 -9.33 5.43
N GLY A 17 -1.80 -8.51 6.48
CA GLY A 17 -0.55 -7.84 6.88
C GLY A 17 -0.20 -6.53 6.14
N GLY A 18 -1.13 -5.98 5.34
CA GLY A 18 -1.01 -4.69 4.67
C GLY A 18 -0.05 -4.63 3.48
N MET A 19 -0.05 -3.48 2.82
CA MET A 19 0.78 -3.12 1.68
C MET A 19 2.11 -2.53 2.14
N SER A 20 3.21 -3.15 1.75
CA SER A 20 4.56 -2.59 1.92
C SER A 20 5.07 -2.04 0.59
N ALA A 21 6.07 -1.15 0.63
CA ALA A 21 6.73 -0.67 -0.59
C ALA A 21 7.28 -1.83 -1.44
N LYS A 22 7.73 -2.93 -0.81
CA LYS A 22 8.19 -4.13 -1.53
C LYS A 22 7.06 -4.82 -2.30
N LYS A 23 5.92 -5.05 -1.63
CA LYS A 23 4.71 -5.62 -2.25
C LYS A 23 4.24 -4.73 -3.40
N TYR A 24 4.20 -3.41 -3.19
CA TYR A 24 3.84 -2.43 -4.21
C TYR A 24 4.71 -2.55 -5.46
N MET A 25 6.04 -2.60 -5.30
CA MET A 25 6.98 -2.79 -6.41
C MET A 25 6.76 -4.11 -7.15
N THR A 26 6.52 -5.22 -6.42
CA THR A 26 6.28 -6.53 -7.05
C THR A 26 5.00 -6.54 -7.90
N ILE A 27 3.95 -5.84 -7.48
CA ILE A 27 2.67 -5.80 -8.19
C ILE A 27 2.71 -4.85 -9.39
N THR A 28 3.34 -3.69 -9.22
CA THR A 28 3.31 -2.60 -10.21
C THR A 28 4.53 -2.58 -11.13
N GLY A 29 5.62 -3.27 -10.75
CA GLY A 29 6.93 -3.10 -11.38
C GLY A 29 7.55 -1.71 -11.13
N ALA A 30 6.93 -0.87 -10.28
CA ALA A 30 7.42 0.48 -10.04
C ALA A 30 8.76 0.47 -9.29
N SER A 31 9.52 1.56 -9.42
CA SER A 31 10.74 1.74 -8.63
C SER A 31 10.41 1.91 -7.14
N LYS A 32 11.39 1.66 -6.27
CA LYS A 32 11.24 1.88 -4.82
C LYS A 32 10.82 3.31 -4.50
N ALA A 33 11.41 4.29 -5.18
CA ALA A 33 11.11 5.71 -4.98
C ALA A 33 9.67 6.06 -5.41
N THR A 34 9.20 5.49 -6.52
CA THR A 34 7.83 5.64 -7.00
C THR A 34 6.84 4.99 -6.03
N ALA A 35 7.12 3.76 -5.60
CA ALA A 35 6.30 3.03 -4.65
C ALA A 35 6.17 3.77 -3.31
N THR A 36 7.26 4.33 -2.79
CA THR A 36 7.22 5.11 -1.55
C THR A 36 6.43 6.40 -1.73
N ARG A 37 6.63 7.14 -2.83
CA ARG A 37 5.86 8.38 -3.10
C ARG A 37 4.37 8.11 -3.20
N ASP A 38 3.98 7.08 -3.95
CA ASP A 38 2.57 6.74 -4.15
C ASP A 38 1.92 6.29 -2.84
N LEU A 39 2.58 5.44 -2.04
CA LEU A 39 2.06 5.03 -0.74
C LEU A 39 1.92 6.21 0.23
N GLN A 40 2.86 7.15 0.19
CA GLN A 40 2.85 8.33 1.05
C GLN A 40 1.73 9.31 0.63
N ASP A 41 1.58 9.57 -0.67
CA ASP A 41 0.49 10.39 -1.23
C ASP A 41 -0.89 9.80 -0.92
N LEU A 42 -1.04 8.47 -1.01
CA LEU A 42 -2.28 7.79 -0.64
C LEU A 42 -2.54 7.82 0.87
N ALA A 43 -1.49 7.82 1.69
CA ALA A 43 -1.64 7.97 3.13
C ALA A 43 -1.98 9.40 3.54
N GLU A 44 -1.38 10.40 2.90
CA GLU A 44 -1.72 11.82 3.07
C GLU A 44 -3.17 12.12 2.65
N LYS A 45 -3.66 11.41 1.64
CA LYS A 45 -5.08 11.48 1.21
C LYS A 45 -6.04 10.77 2.14
N GLY A 46 -5.57 10.10 3.20
CA GLY A 46 -6.40 9.33 4.12
C GLY A 46 -6.97 8.05 3.52
N ILE A 47 -6.47 7.61 2.36
CA ILE A 47 -6.92 6.38 1.70
C ILE A 47 -6.20 5.16 2.30
N LEU A 48 -4.93 5.34 2.65
CA LEU A 48 -4.13 4.34 3.33
C LEU A 48 -3.75 4.79 4.73
N VAL A 49 -3.98 3.92 5.72
CA VAL A 49 -3.48 4.12 7.07
C VAL A 49 -2.16 3.39 7.21
N ARG A 50 -1.12 4.13 7.59
CA ARG A 50 0.14 3.54 8.03
C ARG A 50 -0.09 2.75 9.31
N ALA A 51 0.11 1.44 9.24
CA ALA A 51 0.09 0.53 10.36
C ALA A 51 1.50 -0.04 10.64
N GLY A 52 1.82 -0.21 11.91
CA GLY A 52 3.14 -0.67 12.36
C GLY A 52 4.22 0.42 12.44
N ALA A 53 5.38 0.04 12.98
CA ALA A 53 6.53 0.91 13.22
C ALA A 53 7.85 0.25 12.80
N GLY A 54 8.81 1.06 12.37
CA GLY A 54 10.16 0.61 11.99
C GLY A 54 10.16 -0.36 10.80
N ARG A 55 10.77 -1.54 10.97
CA ARG A 55 10.90 -2.56 9.91
C ARG A 55 9.57 -3.24 9.52
N SER A 56 8.53 -3.08 10.33
CA SER A 56 7.20 -3.66 10.11
C SER A 56 6.18 -2.64 9.62
N THR A 57 6.64 -1.53 9.02
CA THR A 57 5.74 -0.51 8.47
C THR A 57 4.99 -1.07 7.26
N HIS A 58 3.67 -1.11 7.36
CA HIS A 58 2.75 -1.51 6.30
C HIS A 58 1.62 -0.48 6.19
N TYR A 59 0.92 -0.49 5.06
CA TYR A 59 -0.19 0.40 4.77
C TYR A 59 -1.46 -0.42 4.62
N GLN A 60 -2.53 -0.05 5.31
CA GLN A 60 -3.83 -0.70 5.21
C GLN A 60 -4.81 0.26 4.56
N ILE A 61 -5.81 -0.26 3.85
CA ILE A 61 -6.93 0.58 3.39
C ILE A 61 -7.79 0.92 4.61
N ASP A 62 -8.07 2.20 4.78
CA ASP A 62 -9.10 2.66 5.72
C ASP A 62 -10.45 2.50 5.00
N LEU A 63 -11.24 1.51 5.42
CA LEU A 63 -12.55 1.16 4.85
C LEU A 63 -13.63 1.35 5.90
#